data_AF-A0A6V2TZQ0-F1
#
_entry.id   AF-A0A6V2TZQ0-F1
#
_cell.length_a   1.000
_cell.length_b   1.000
_cell.length_c   1.000
_cell.angle_alpha   90.00
_cell.angle_beta   90.00
_cell.angle_gamma   90.00
#
_symmetry.space_group_name_H-M   'P 1'
#
loop_
_entity.id
_entity.type
_entity.pdbx_description
1 polymer ?
#
loop_
_entity_poly.entity_id
_entity_poly.type
_entity_poly.pdbx_seq_one_letter_code
_entity_poly.pdbx_strand_id
1 'polypeptide(L)'
;MTAIGRRYNASFQQTMLRIKDPKVSVPFYERHFGMKLVHRYDFPQWKFSLYFLERPRDAAAAALPSPGTKASEAYLWSMTGTTLELTHNHGSEEDDSFSVWSGNCGSDLPAESPLFRAGVVRGFGHIAFNVEDVYAMSAALEAAGVAFQKRPDEGRMKGLAFCLDPDGYWIELVKREEGSQPRAWPAASRAASLHDAEP
;
A
#
# COMPACT_ATOMS: atom_id res chain seq x y z
N MET A 1 -2.45 10.07 -30.76
CA MET A 1 -2.26 11.06 -29.67
C MET A 1 -1.48 10.39 -28.54
N THR A 2 -0.38 10.99 -28.09
CA THR A 2 0.33 10.51 -26.89
C THR A 2 -0.57 10.70 -25.66
N ALA A 3 -0.73 9.67 -24.83
CA ALA A 3 -1.55 9.76 -23.62
C ALA A 3 -1.07 10.91 -22.71
N ILE A 4 -2.00 11.65 -22.12
CA ILE A 4 -1.72 12.84 -21.27
C ILE A 4 -0.69 12.50 -20.18
N GLY A 5 -0.82 11.36 -19.50
CA GLY A 5 0.12 10.94 -18.46
C GLY A 5 1.57 10.81 -18.95
N ARG A 6 1.79 10.37 -20.21
CA ARG A 6 3.14 10.28 -20.78
C ARG A 6 3.75 11.65 -21.07
N ARG A 7 2.94 12.64 -21.44
CA ARG A 7 3.40 14.02 -21.68
C ARG A 7 4.03 14.62 -20.42
N TYR A 8 3.50 14.29 -19.25
CA TYR A 8 3.93 14.84 -17.97
C TYR A 8 4.73 13.86 -17.12
N ASN A 9 5.10 12.70 -17.67
CA ASN A 9 5.80 11.64 -16.94
C ASN A 9 5.11 11.27 -15.61
N ALA A 10 3.78 11.24 -15.60
CA ALA A 10 3.02 10.92 -14.39
C ALA A 10 3.26 9.46 -13.98
N SER A 11 3.68 9.26 -12.74
CA SER A 11 3.88 7.95 -12.12
C SER A 11 2.93 7.74 -10.94
N PHE A 12 2.50 6.50 -10.73
CA PHE A 12 1.70 6.14 -9.56
C PHE A 12 2.65 5.87 -8.39
N GLN A 13 2.85 6.87 -7.53
CA GLN A 13 3.93 6.83 -6.55
C GLN A 13 3.50 6.22 -5.21
N GLN A 14 2.25 6.40 -4.78
CA GLN A 14 1.81 5.89 -3.48
C GLN A 14 0.32 5.63 -3.39
N THR A 15 -0.04 4.73 -2.47
CA THR A 15 -1.38 4.61 -1.88
C THR A 15 -1.26 4.85 -0.38
N MET A 16 -2.12 5.69 0.19
CA MET A 16 -2.08 6.02 1.62
C MET A 16 -3.19 5.33 2.40
N LEU A 17 -2.82 4.70 3.52
CA LEU A 17 -3.74 4.16 4.51
C LEU A 17 -3.44 4.76 5.88
N ARG A 18 -4.46 5.09 6.66
CA ARG A 18 -4.28 5.47 8.07
C ARG A 18 -4.17 4.20 8.91
N ILE A 19 -3.31 4.20 9.90
CA ILE A 19 -3.09 3.05 10.78
C ILE A 19 -3.17 3.46 12.25
N LYS A 20 -3.56 2.50 13.11
CA LYS A 20 -3.66 2.69 14.56
C LYS A 20 -2.30 2.69 15.23
N ASP A 21 -1.47 1.68 14.97
CA ASP A 21 -0.17 1.52 15.63
C ASP A 21 0.92 1.11 14.62
N PRO A 22 1.90 1.99 14.32
CA PRO A 22 2.99 1.66 13.42
C PRO A 22 3.89 0.53 13.94
N LYS A 23 3.93 0.26 15.25
CA LYS A 23 4.69 -0.87 15.83
C LYS A 23 4.06 -2.22 15.49
N VAL A 24 2.80 -2.23 15.06
CA VAL A 24 2.09 -3.43 14.60
C VAL A 24 2.04 -3.46 13.08
N SER A 25 1.60 -2.36 12.45
CA SER A 25 1.34 -2.34 11.01
C SER A 25 2.62 -2.39 10.17
N VAL A 26 3.69 -1.69 10.55
CA VAL A 26 4.96 -1.73 9.79
C VAL A 26 5.56 -3.16 9.80
N PRO A 27 5.76 -3.82 10.96
CA PRO A 27 6.28 -5.19 10.97
C PRO A 27 5.38 -6.21 10.28
N PHE A 28 4.05 -6.02 10.30
CA PHE A 28 3.12 -6.87 9.56
C PHE A 28 3.45 -6.90 8.06
N TYR A 29 3.55 -5.72 7.43
CA TYR A 29 3.87 -5.63 6.01
C TYR A 29 5.28 -6.10 5.68
N GLU A 30 6.27 -5.81 6.53
CA GLU A 30 7.63 -6.28 6.33
C GLU A 30 7.74 -7.81 6.42
N ARG A 31 7.10 -8.42 7.42
CA ARG A 31 7.17 -9.85 7.70
C ARG A 31 6.41 -10.69 6.68
N HIS A 32 5.19 -10.27 6.34
CA HIS A 32 4.25 -11.11 5.59
C HIS A 32 4.29 -10.87 4.08
N PHE A 33 4.66 -9.66 3.66
CA PHE A 33 4.65 -9.27 2.25
C PHE A 33 6.05 -8.94 1.70
N GLY A 34 7.08 -9.00 2.56
CA GLY A 34 8.46 -8.71 2.21
C GLY A 34 8.68 -7.24 1.87
N MET A 35 7.80 -6.35 2.32
CA MET A 35 8.01 -4.92 2.18
C MET A 35 9.18 -4.45 3.06
N LYS A 36 9.67 -3.26 2.79
CA LYS A 36 10.72 -2.58 3.55
C LYS A 36 10.29 -1.16 3.81
N LEU A 37 10.50 -0.69 5.04
CA LEU A 37 10.40 0.73 5.34
C LEU A 37 11.49 1.48 4.55
N VAL A 38 11.07 2.24 3.53
CA VAL A 38 11.94 3.04 2.67
C VAL A 38 12.27 4.35 3.35
N HIS A 39 11.27 5.03 3.89
CA HIS A 39 11.45 6.31 4.55
C HIS A 39 10.36 6.56 5.59
N ARG A 40 10.63 7.50 6.50
CA ARG A 40 9.69 7.96 7.52
C ARG A 40 9.81 9.47 7.67
N TYR A 41 8.66 10.13 7.74
CA TYR A 41 8.55 11.51 8.20
C TYR A 41 7.88 11.59 9.56
N ASP A 42 8.32 12.53 10.38
CA ASP A 42 7.70 12.87 11.65
C ASP A 42 7.31 14.35 11.63
N PHE A 43 6.04 14.64 11.94
CA PHE A 43 5.52 15.99 12.04
C PHE A 43 4.96 16.22 13.46
N PRO A 44 5.82 16.38 14.49
CA PRO A 44 5.38 16.54 15.88
C PRO A 44 4.41 17.71 16.08
N GLN A 45 4.60 18.80 15.35
CA GLN A 45 3.76 19.98 15.39
C GLN A 45 2.32 19.71 14.93
N TRP A 46 2.12 18.70 14.08
CA TRP A 46 0.83 18.28 13.54
C TRP A 46 0.35 16.93 14.08
N LYS A 47 1.12 16.32 14.99
CA LYS A 47 0.82 15.05 15.65
C LYS A 47 0.57 13.89 14.69
N PHE A 48 1.37 13.78 13.63
CA PHE A 48 1.34 12.59 12.78
C PHE A 48 2.74 12.21 12.25
N SER A 49 2.88 10.95 11.87
CA SER A 49 4.05 10.39 11.19
C SER A 49 3.62 9.62 9.95
N LEU A 50 4.50 9.57 8.95
CA LEU A 50 4.30 8.85 7.70
C LEU A 50 5.36 7.76 7.57
N TYR A 51 4.96 6.57 7.18
CA TYR A 51 5.84 5.42 6.97
C TYR A 51 5.66 4.92 5.55
N PHE A 52 6.70 5.04 4.73
CA PHE A 52 6.66 4.65 3.32
C PHE A 52 7.25 3.27 3.18
N LEU A 53 6.43 2.29 2.81
CA LEU A 53 6.87 0.93 2.55
C LEU A 53 6.85 0.63 1.05
N GLU A 54 7.89 -0.03 0.56
CA GLU A 54 7.93 -0.59 -0.79
C GLU A 54 8.31 -2.07 -0.69
N ARG A 55 7.93 -2.89 -1.68
CA ARG A 55 8.58 -4.20 -1.89
C ARG A 55 9.72 -4.01 -2.90
N PRO A 56 10.99 -3.88 -2.46
CA PRO A 56 12.09 -3.63 -3.39
C PRO A 56 12.33 -4.87 -4.25
N ARG A 57 12.74 -4.65 -5.50
CA ARG A 57 13.21 -5.74 -6.38
C ARG A 57 14.62 -6.15 -5.95
N ASP A 58 14.96 -7.43 -6.03
CA ASP A 58 16.11 -8.10 -5.37
C ASP A 58 17.34 -7.21 -5.10
N ALA A 59 17.98 -6.65 -6.13
CA ALA A 59 19.19 -5.84 -5.97
C ALA A 59 18.97 -4.49 -5.24
N ALA A 60 17.76 -3.93 -5.31
CA ALA A 60 17.43 -2.68 -4.64
C ALA A 60 17.25 -2.83 -3.13
N ALA A 61 16.83 -4.01 -2.65
CA ALA A 61 16.62 -4.24 -1.21
C ALA A 61 17.92 -4.08 -0.40
N ALA A 62 19.04 -4.57 -0.93
CA ALA A 62 20.34 -4.49 -0.28
C ALA A 62 20.95 -3.08 -0.27
N ALA A 63 20.43 -2.17 -1.09
CA ALA A 63 20.95 -0.82 -1.28
C ALA A 63 20.11 0.26 -0.57
N LEU A 64 19.08 -0.13 0.19
CA LEU A 64 18.21 0.85 0.82
C LEU A 64 18.96 1.64 1.92
N PRO A 65 18.97 2.97 1.84
CA PRO A 65 19.49 3.81 2.93
C PRO A 65 18.61 3.70 4.18
N SER A 66 19.19 3.98 5.35
CA SER A 66 18.45 3.97 6.61
C SER A 66 17.27 4.97 6.58
N PRO A 67 16.06 4.58 7.02
CA PRO A 67 14.90 5.47 7.06
C PRO A 67 15.13 6.72 7.91
N GLY A 68 14.46 7.82 7.56
CA GLY A 68 14.59 9.11 8.25
C GLY A 68 15.85 9.91 7.89
N THR A 69 16.66 9.43 6.94
CA THR A 69 17.85 10.14 6.44
C THR A 69 17.56 10.89 5.15
N LYS A 70 18.34 11.94 4.84
CA LYS A 70 18.29 12.63 3.53
C LYS A 70 18.50 11.67 2.34
N ALA A 71 19.31 10.63 2.53
CA ALA A 71 19.54 9.62 1.49
C ALA A 71 18.27 8.79 1.23
N SER A 72 17.56 8.37 2.29
CA SER A 72 16.28 7.67 2.16
C SER A 72 15.15 8.53 1.61
N GLU A 73 15.15 9.82 1.94
CA GLU A 73 14.23 10.79 1.32
C GLU A 73 14.51 10.92 -0.17
N ALA A 74 15.78 11.11 -0.56
CA ALA A 74 16.17 11.17 -1.97
C ALA A 74 15.80 9.89 -2.73
N TYR A 75 15.94 8.72 -2.09
CA TYR A 75 15.48 7.45 -2.67
C TYR A 75 13.96 7.44 -2.88
N LEU A 76 13.16 7.77 -1.84
CA LEU A 76 11.69 7.79 -1.92
C LEU A 76 11.16 8.63 -3.09
N TRP A 77 11.80 9.77 -3.36
CA TRP A 77 11.37 10.69 -4.41
C TRP A 77 11.97 10.42 -5.80
N SER A 78 12.91 9.49 -5.90
CA SER A 78 13.55 9.11 -7.18
C SER A 78 13.28 7.67 -7.62
N MET A 79 12.75 6.82 -6.72
CA MET A 79 12.38 5.45 -7.04
C MET A 79 11.29 5.37 -8.12
N THR A 80 11.27 4.25 -8.83
CA THR A 80 10.30 3.97 -9.90
C THR A 80 9.16 3.05 -9.47
N GLY A 81 9.20 2.56 -8.22
CA GLY A 81 8.14 1.73 -7.67
C GLY A 81 6.98 2.54 -7.11
N THR A 82 6.09 1.84 -6.41
CA THR A 82 4.95 2.42 -5.70
C THR A 82 5.05 2.06 -4.24
N THR A 83 4.82 3.04 -3.37
CA THR A 83 4.83 2.83 -1.93
C THR A 83 3.42 2.64 -1.36
N LEU A 84 3.36 1.91 -0.26
CA LEU A 84 2.27 2.00 0.70
C LEU A 84 2.69 3.04 1.74
N GLU A 85 2.01 4.19 1.76
CA GLU A 85 2.18 5.22 2.78
C GLU A 85 1.25 4.90 3.95
N LEU A 86 1.80 4.57 5.11
CA LEU A 86 1.03 4.40 6.33
C LEU A 86 1.10 5.69 7.15
N THR A 87 -0.06 6.28 7.41
CA THR A 87 -0.19 7.49 8.23
C THR A 87 -0.61 7.14 9.65
N HIS A 88 0.22 7.47 10.61
CA HIS A 88 -0.08 7.32 12.04
C HIS A 88 -0.40 8.68 12.64
N ASN A 89 -1.60 8.84 13.19
CA ASN A 89 -1.92 10.01 14.00
C ASN A 89 -1.53 9.70 15.45
N HIS A 90 -0.67 10.52 16.04
CA HIS A 90 -0.08 10.20 17.34
C HIS A 90 -1.14 10.06 18.43
N GLY A 91 -1.05 8.97 19.21
CA GLY A 91 -1.98 8.65 20.30
C GLY A 91 -3.08 7.68 19.91
N SER A 92 -3.29 7.38 18.62
CA SER A 92 -4.28 6.37 18.20
C SER A 92 -3.98 4.97 18.74
N GLU A 93 -2.71 4.65 18.95
CA GLU A 93 -2.25 3.39 19.52
C GLU A 93 -2.62 3.21 21.00
N GLU A 94 -2.90 4.31 21.70
CA GLU A 94 -3.29 4.32 23.13
C GLU A 94 -4.80 4.45 23.31
N ASP A 95 -5.55 4.74 22.23
CA ASP A 95 -7.00 4.91 22.25
C ASP A 95 -7.72 3.62 21.84
N ASP A 96 -8.26 2.89 22.81
CA ASP A 96 -9.02 1.66 22.56
C ASP A 96 -10.28 1.88 21.71
N SER A 97 -10.83 3.09 21.69
CA SER A 97 -12.00 3.44 20.88
C SER A 97 -11.66 3.78 19.43
N PHE A 98 -10.38 4.05 19.14
CA PHE A 98 -9.94 4.37 17.79
C PHE A 98 -10.00 3.14 16.87
N SER A 99 -10.69 3.30 15.75
CA SER A 99 -10.69 2.38 14.62
C SER A 99 -10.64 3.15 13.30
N VAL A 100 -10.02 2.58 12.29
CA VAL A 100 -10.07 3.12 10.92
C VAL A 100 -11.22 2.52 10.14
N TRP A 101 -11.71 3.28 9.15
CA TRP A 101 -12.70 2.81 8.20
C TRP A 101 -11.99 2.18 6.99
N SER A 102 -12.20 0.88 6.75
CA SER A 102 -11.60 0.16 5.62
C SER A 102 -12.23 0.52 4.28
N GLY A 103 -13.45 1.08 4.27
CA GLY A 103 -14.19 1.41 3.06
C GLY A 103 -15.13 0.31 2.56
N ASN A 104 -15.12 -0.89 3.14
CA ASN A 104 -15.83 -2.05 2.59
C ASN A 104 -17.25 -2.28 3.14
N CYS A 105 -17.45 -2.30 4.46
CA CYS A 105 -18.73 -2.74 5.04
C CYS A 105 -19.55 -1.60 5.64
N GLY A 106 -18.92 -0.46 5.95
CA GLY A 106 -19.59 0.69 6.57
C GLY A 106 -19.95 0.46 8.04
N SER A 107 -19.88 -0.78 8.54
CA SER A 107 -19.94 -1.09 9.98
C SER A 107 -18.63 -0.76 10.71
N ASP A 108 -17.57 -0.53 9.94
CA ASP A 108 -16.26 -0.05 10.35
C ASP A 108 -16.15 1.49 10.25
N LEU A 109 -17.25 2.20 9.98
CA LEU A 109 -17.30 3.65 10.12
C LEU A 109 -17.33 4.02 11.61
N PRO A 110 -16.58 5.04 12.04
CA PRO A 110 -16.76 5.63 13.35
C PRO A 110 -18.23 6.05 13.55
N ALA A 111 -18.79 5.76 14.72
CA ALA A 111 -20.22 5.90 15.02
C ALA A 111 -20.72 7.35 14.86
N GLU A 112 -19.83 8.31 15.05
CA GLU A 112 -20.04 9.75 14.94
C GLU A 112 -19.91 10.29 13.51
N SER A 113 -19.57 9.43 12.52
CA SER A 113 -19.30 9.87 11.16
C SER A 113 -20.53 10.51 10.51
N PRO A 114 -20.44 11.76 10.02
CA PRO A 114 -21.53 12.41 9.30
C PRO A 114 -21.82 11.76 7.94
N LEU A 115 -20.93 10.87 7.46
CA LEU A 115 -21.13 10.06 6.26
C LEU A 115 -22.15 8.94 6.49
N PHE A 116 -22.42 8.53 7.74
CA PHE A 116 -23.42 7.52 8.09
C PHE A 116 -24.89 8.04 7.96
N ARG A 117 -25.13 9.06 7.13
CA ARG A 117 -26.46 9.69 7.02
C ARG A 117 -27.42 9.03 6.01
N ALA A 118 -27.08 7.88 5.40
CA ALA A 118 -27.96 7.26 4.38
C ALA A 118 -27.87 5.72 4.18
N GLY A 119 -27.22 4.96 5.07
CA GLY A 119 -26.98 3.51 4.87
C GLY A 119 -25.51 3.17 4.55
N VAL A 120 -25.22 1.94 4.11
CA VAL A 120 -23.86 1.40 3.89
C VAL A 120 -23.08 2.30 2.93
N VAL A 121 -22.18 3.12 3.46
CA VAL A 121 -21.20 3.86 2.65
C VAL A 121 -20.05 2.91 2.32
N ARG A 122 -19.66 2.84 1.06
CA ARG A 122 -18.45 2.16 0.58
C ARG A 122 -17.54 3.17 -0.12
N GLY A 123 -16.24 2.90 -0.12
CA GLY A 123 -15.23 3.79 -0.71
C GLY A 123 -14.03 3.00 -1.23
N PHE A 124 -12.88 3.15 -0.57
CA PHE A 124 -11.74 2.28 -0.81
C PHE A 124 -12.12 0.79 -0.63
N GLY A 125 -11.48 -0.09 -1.40
CA GLY A 125 -11.73 -1.53 -1.35
C GLY A 125 -10.57 -2.28 -0.71
N HIS A 126 -9.45 -2.37 -1.42
CA HIS A 126 -8.29 -3.15 -0.99
C HIS A 126 -7.03 -2.73 -1.75
N ILE A 127 -5.89 -3.15 -1.22
CA ILE A 127 -4.65 -3.31 -1.99
C ILE A 127 -4.49 -4.77 -2.42
N ALA A 128 -3.61 -5.05 -3.39
CA ALA A 128 -3.42 -6.39 -3.92
C ALA A 128 -1.95 -6.76 -4.05
N PHE A 129 -1.61 -7.99 -3.68
CA PHE A 129 -0.31 -8.60 -3.92
C PHE A 129 -0.44 -9.74 -4.92
N ASN A 130 0.40 -9.71 -5.94
CA ASN A 130 0.58 -10.88 -6.78
C ASN A 130 1.42 -11.91 -6.02
N VAL A 131 0.96 -13.16 -6.01
CA VAL A 131 1.61 -14.26 -5.30
C VAL A 131 1.73 -15.47 -6.22
N GLU A 132 2.78 -16.27 -6.04
CA GLU A 132 3.01 -17.45 -6.87
C GLU A 132 2.01 -18.57 -6.57
N ASP A 133 1.69 -18.73 -5.28
CA ASP A 133 0.73 -19.71 -4.78
C ASP A 133 -0.16 -19.08 -3.70
N VAL A 134 -1.41 -18.82 -4.07
CA VAL A 134 -2.43 -18.23 -3.18
C VAL A 134 -2.73 -19.15 -2.00
N TYR A 135 -2.79 -20.47 -2.21
CA TYR A 135 -3.16 -21.42 -1.16
C TYR A 135 -2.04 -21.56 -0.13
N ALA A 136 -0.80 -21.72 -0.59
CA ALA A 136 0.35 -21.84 0.30
C ALA A 136 0.57 -20.56 1.11
N MET A 137 0.46 -19.38 0.49
CA MET A 137 0.57 -18.12 1.21
C MET A 137 -0.59 -17.93 2.19
N SER A 138 -1.83 -18.24 1.81
CA SER A 138 -2.97 -18.18 2.73
C SER A 138 -2.77 -19.07 3.96
N ALA A 139 -2.34 -20.32 3.78
CA ALA A 139 -2.06 -21.23 4.89
C ALA A 139 -0.96 -20.68 5.82
N ALA A 140 0.11 -20.09 5.28
CA ALA A 140 1.18 -19.51 6.07
C ALA A 140 0.72 -18.27 6.87
N LEU A 141 -0.12 -17.42 6.27
CA LEU A 141 -0.70 -16.25 6.94
C LEU A 141 -1.65 -16.66 8.07
N GLU A 142 -2.51 -17.64 7.82
CA GLU A 142 -3.42 -18.18 8.85
C GLU A 142 -2.64 -18.80 10.02
N ALA A 143 -1.59 -19.57 9.73
CA ALA A 143 -0.72 -20.14 10.75
C ALA A 143 0.01 -19.06 11.57
N ALA A 144 0.22 -17.87 10.99
CA ALA A 144 0.75 -16.70 11.68
C ALA A 144 -0.33 -15.87 12.42
N GLY A 145 -1.59 -16.31 12.41
CA GLY A 145 -2.69 -15.63 13.10
C GLY A 145 -3.32 -14.47 12.32
N VAL A 146 -3.01 -14.32 11.03
CA VAL A 146 -3.61 -13.27 10.19
C VAL A 146 -5.07 -13.60 9.91
N ALA A 147 -5.95 -12.61 10.10
CA ALA A 147 -7.38 -12.76 9.84
C ALA A 147 -7.69 -12.75 8.34
N PHE A 148 -8.78 -13.43 7.96
CA PHE A 148 -9.25 -13.50 6.59
C PHE A 148 -10.68 -13.01 6.47
N GLN A 149 -10.91 -12.15 5.48
CA GLN A 149 -12.25 -11.83 5.01
C GLN A 149 -12.80 -12.91 4.08
N LYS A 150 -11.91 -13.54 3.30
CA LYS A 150 -12.25 -14.61 2.36
C LYS A 150 -11.05 -15.51 2.15
N ARG A 151 -11.21 -16.80 2.43
CA ARG A 151 -10.21 -17.85 2.12
C ARG A 151 -10.22 -18.23 0.63
N PRO A 152 -9.15 -18.87 0.11
CA PRO A 152 -9.05 -19.22 -1.31
C PRO A 152 -10.27 -19.97 -1.87
N ASP A 153 -10.83 -20.88 -1.07
CA ASP A 153 -11.97 -21.73 -1.44
C ASP A 153 -13.33 -21.23 -0.94
N GLU A 154 -13.41 -20.07 -0.32
CA GLU A 154 -14.70 -19.51 0.09
C GLU A 154 -15.41 -18.80 -1.06
N GLY A 155 -16.74 -18.90 -1.10
CA GLY A 155 -17.56 -18.28 -2.14
C GLY A 155 -17.43 -18.92 -3.52
N ARG A 156 -17.85 -18.17 -4.56
CA ARG A 156 -17.92 -18.66 -5.95
C ARG A 156 -16.58 -18.62 -6.69
N MET A 157 -15.75 -17.60 -6.43
CA MET A 157 -14.44 -17.44 -7.06
C MET A 157 -13.37 -18.17 -6.23
N LYS A 158 -12.84 -19.26 -6.79
CA LYS A 158 -11.77 -20.08 -6.19
C LYS A 158 -10.39 -19.56 -6.60
N GLY A 159 -9.37 -19.86 -5.81
CA GLY A 159 -7.98 -19.46 -6.11
C GLY A 159 -7.68 -17.97 -5.87
N LEU A 160 -8.52 -17.29 -5.08
CA LEU A 160 -8.37 -15.88 -4.70
C LEU A 160 -8.68 -15.74 -3.21
N ALA A 161 -7.88 -14.98 -2.46
CA ALA A 161 -8.13 -14.73 -1.04
C ALA A 161 -8.06 -13.25 -0.68
N PHE A 162 -8.73 -12.87 0.41
CA PHE A 162 -8.62 -11.57 1.06
C PHE A 162 -8.24 -11.78 2.52
N CYS A 163 -7.01 -11.43 2.87
CA CYS A 163 -6.57 -11.31 4.26
C CYS A 163 -6.78 -9.88 4.76
N LEU A 164 -6.73 -9.70 6.08
CA LEU A 164 -6.86 -8.40 6.74
C LEU A 164 -5.51 -7.98 7.30
N ASP A 165 -5.17 -6.70 7.15
CA ASP A 165 -4.09 -6.10 7.92
C ASP A 165 -4.53 -5.86 9.38
N PRO A 166 -3.62 -5.40 10.27
CA PRO A 166 -3.95 -5.16 11.68
C PRO A 166 -5.08 -4.16 11.91
N ASP A 167 -5.30 -3.27 10.94
CA ASP A 167 -6.28 -2.20 10.97
C ASP A 167 -7.60 -2.59 10.26
N GLY A 168 -7.68 -3.80 9.69
CA GLY A 168 -8.87 -4.34 9.02
C GLY A 168 -8.98 -3.98 7.54
N TYR A 169 -7.96 -3.37 6.92
CA TYR A 169 -7.93 -3.19 5.48
C TYR A 169 -7.80 -4.53 4.77
N TRP A 170 -8.53 -4.67 3.66
CA TRP A 170 -8.50 -5.89 2.88
C TRP A 170 -7.25 -5.90 1.99
N ILE A 171 -6.59 -7.05 1.95
CA ILE A 171 -5.45 -7.33 1.09
C ILE A 171 -5.77 -8.53 0.21
N GLU A 172 -5.87 -8.31 -1.10
CA GLU A 172 -6.09 -9.35 -2.10
C GLU A 172 -4.80 -10.14 -2.36
N LEU A 173 -4.90 -11.47 -2.31
CA LEU A 173 -3.87 -12.41 -2.74
C LEU A 173 -4.32 -13.03 -4.06
N VAL A 174 -3.58 -12.73 -5.13
CA VAL A 174 -3.95 -13.14 -6.49
C VAL A 174 -2.77 -13.72 -7.24
N LYS A 175 -2.98 -14.86 -7.91
CA LYS A 175 -2.01 -15.42 -8.86
C LYS A 175 -2.22 -14.76 -10.23
N ARG A 176 -1.15 -14.28 -10.87
CA ARG A 176 -1.21 -13.88 -12.28
C ARG A 176 -0.96 -15.08 -13.19
N GLU A 177 -1.52 -15.02 -14.41
CA GLU A 177 -1.34 -16.07 -15.42
C GLU A 177 0.15 -16.39 -15.64
N GLU A 178 0.47 -17.68 -15.65
CA GLU A 178 1.79 -18.18 -16.02
C GLU A 178 2.16 -17.69 -17.44
N GLY A 179 3.33 -17.07 -17.57
CA GLY A 179 3.81 -16.53 -18.85
C GLY A 179 3.45 -15.06 -19.11
N SER A 180 2.73 -14.38 -18.22
CA SER A 180 2.64 -12.91 -18.29
C SER A 180 3.97 -12.29 -17.86
N GLN A 181 4.94 -12.22 -18.77
CA GLN A 181 6.13 -11.39 -18.57
C GLN A 181 5.67 -9.97 -18.23
N PRO A 182 6.31 -9.26 -17.28
CA PRO A 182 6.07 -7.84 -17.10
C PRO A 182 6.29 -7.20 -18.47
N ARG A 183 5.23 -6.67 -19.10
CA ARG A 183 5.41 -5.90 -20.33
C ARG A 183 6.29 -4.71 -19.94
N ALA A 184 7.53 -4.72 -20.40
CA ALA A 184 8.43 -3.58 -20.21
C ALA A 184 7.68 -2.34 -20.71
N TRP A 185 7.53 -1.34 -19.84
CA TRP A 185 7.02 -0.06 -20.27
C TRP A 185 8.06 0.50 -21.26
N PRO A 186 7.67 0.84 -22.51
CA PRO A 186 8.63 1.36 -23.46
C PRO A 186 9.31 2.59 -22.85
N ALA A 187 10.64 2.62 -22.87
CA ALA A 187 11.40 3.78 -22.41
C ALA A 187 10.83 5.03 -23.09
N ALA A 188 10.55 6.08 -22.30
CA ALA A 188 10.18 7.36 -22.86
C ALA A 188 11.32 7.80 -23.78
N SER A 189 11.11 7.77 -25.10
CA SER A 189 11.98 8.50 -26.02
C SER A 189 12.00 9.93 -25.51
N ARG A 190 13.19 10.43 -25.12
CA ARG A 190 13.38 11.82 -24.69
C ARG A 190 12.69 12.73 -25.71
N ALA A 191 11.50 13.23 -25.38
CA ALA A 191 10.92 14.32 -26.14
C ALA A 191 11.86 15.50 -25.89
N ALA A 192 12.37 16.09 -26.97
CA ALA A 192 13.21 17.28 -26.92
C ALA A 192 12.57 18.31 -25.97
N SER A 193 13.39 18.88 -25.10
CA SER A 193 12.96 19.85 -24.09
C SER A 193 12.18 20.98 -24.75
N LEU A 194 10.95 21.23 -24.31
CA LEU A 194 10.16 22.40 -24.69
C LEU A 194 10.69 23.70 -24.03
N HIS A 195 12.00 23.81 -23.84
CA HIS A 195 12.66 25.02 -23.34
C HIS A 195 13.28 25.88 -24.45
N ASP A 196 13.18 25.48 -25.72
CA ASP A 196 13.66 26.28 -26.86
C ASP A 196 12.59 27.18 -27.49
N ALA A 197 11.52 27.51 -26.75
CA ALA A 197 10.58 28.56 -27.15
C ALA A 197 10.71 29.74 -26.18
N GLU A 198 11.77 30.54 -26.41
CA GLU A 198 11.94 31.91 -25.91
C GLU A 198 10.87 32.85 -26.55
N PRO A 199 10.66 34.05 -25.98
CA PRO A 199 9.35 34.59 -25.54
C PRO A 199 8.38 35.07 -26.64
#